data_AF-A0A3M4A1X8-F1
#
_entry.id   AF-A0A3M4A1X8-F1
#
_cell.length_a   1.000
_cell.length_b   1.000
_cell.length_c   1.000
_cell.angle_alpha   90.00
_cell.angle_beta   90.00
_cell.angle_gamma   90.00
#
_symmetry.space_group_name_H-M   'P 1'
#
loop_
_entity.id
_entity.type
_entity.pdbx_description
1 polymer ?
#
loop_
_entity_poly.entity_id
_entity_poly.type
_entity_poly.pdbx_seq_one_letter_code
_entity_poly.pdbx_strand_id
1 'polypeptide(L)' 'MSNEAVAEYLNFNDPANFRRSFKRWTGSTPTLIQRLFNFD' A
#
# COMPACT_ATOMS: atom_id res chain seq x y z
N MET A 1 0.07 -3.36 9.34
CA MET A 1 -0.23 -4.43 8.36
C MET A 1 0.82 -4.38 7.26
N SER A 2 1.33 -5.52 6.78
CA SER A 2 2.38 -5.52 5.73
C SER A 2 1.80 -5.19 4.35
N ASN A 3 2.64 -4.73 3.41
CA ASN A 3 2.20 -4.44 2.05
C ASN A 3 1.75 -5.72 1.32
N GLU A 4 2.34 -6.86 1.66
CA GLU A 4 2.01 -8.19 1.14
C GLU A 4 0.60 -8.61 1.56
N ALA A 5 0.25 -8.45 2.84
CA ALA A 5 -1.09 -8.76 3.35
C ALA A 5 -2.17 -7.85 2.74
N VAL A 6 -1.87 -6.56 2.56
CA VAL A 6 -2.79 -5.63 1.89
C VAL A 6 -2.94 -5.97 0.41
N ALA A 7 -1.85 -6.35 -0.26
CA ALA A 7 -1.88 -6.76 -1.66
C ALA A 7 -2.74 -8.01 -1.85
N GLU A 8 -2.57 -9.03 -1.01
CA GLU A 8 -3.38 -10.26 -1.02
C GLU A 8 -4.86 -9.96 -0.75
N TYR A 9 -5.16 -9.16 0.27
CA TYR A 9 -6.53 -8.74 0.60
C TYR A 9 -7.23 -8.01 -0.55
N LEU A 10 -6.48 -7.18 -1.28
CA LEU A 10 -6.98 -6.45 -2.45
C LEU A 10 -6.86 -7.24 -3.76
N ASN A 11 -6.54 -8.53 -3.68
CA ASN A 11 -6.42 -9.46 -4.80
C ASN A 11 -5.39 -9.03 -5.87
N PHE A 12 -4.29 -8.41 -5.45
CA PHE A 12 -3.12 -8.21 -6.29
C PHE A 12 -2.26 -9.47 -6.29
N ASN A 13 -1.98 -10.01 -7.47
CA ASN A 13 -1.09 -11.16 -7.66
C ASN A 13 0.37 -10.88 -7.27
N ASP A 14 0.80 -9.61 -7.25
CA ASP A 14 2.16 -9.19 -6.89
C ASP A 14 2.11 -7.91 -6.03
N PRO A 15 2.73 -7.92 -4.82
CA PRO A 15 2.86 -6.74 -3.96
C PRO A 15 3.52 -5.52 -4.64
N ALA A 16 4.37 -5.71 -5.66
CA ALA A 16 4.92 -4.59 -6.42
C ALA A 16 3.86 -3.88 -7.27
N ASN A 17 2.88 -4.62 -7.82
CA ASN A 17 1.75 -4.03 -8.54
C ASN A 17 0.86 -3.23 -7.60
N PHE A 18 0.58 -3.73 -6.40
CA PHE A 18 -0.13 -2.98 -5.37
C PHE A 18 0.54 -1.63 -5.08
N ARG A 19 1.84 -1.62 -4.78
CA ARG A 19 2.58 -0.38 -4.48
C ARG A 19 2.58 0.62 -5.64
N ARG A 20 2.73 0.13 -6.89
CA ARG A 20 2.71 0.96 -8.11
C ARG A 20 1.33 1.58 -8.33
N SER A 21 0.27 0.78 -8.30
CA SER A 21 -1.11 1.26 -8.47
C SER A 21 -1.50 2.23 -7.36
N PHE A 22 -1.16 1.90 -6.10
CA PHE A 22 -1.40 2.78 -4.96
C PHE A 22 -0.74 4.14 -5.13
N LYS A 23 0.55 4.19 -5.53
CA LYS A 23 1.24 5.45 -5.80
C LYS A 23 0.63 6.20 -6.98
N ARG A 24 0.22 5.50 -8.04
CA ARG A 24 -0.41 6.11 -9.21
C ARG A 24 -1.74 6.77 -8.87
N TRP A 25 -2.54 6.17 -7.98
CA TRP A 25 -3.88 6.67 -7.64
C TRP A 25 -3.90 7.66 -6.48
N THR A 26 -2.99 7.53 -5.51
CA THR A 26 -2.97 8.38 -4.31
C THR A 26 -1.86 9.44 -4.33
N GLY A 27 -0.92 9.35 -5.28
CA GLY A 27 0.29 10.18 -5.31
C GLY A 27 1.34 9.84 -4.25
N SER A 28 1.05 8.94 -3.31
CA SER A 28 1.92 8.60 -2.17
C SER A 28 2.22 7.10 -2.10
N THR A 29 3.27 6.70 -1.39
CA THR A 29 3.52 5.27 -1.16
C THR A 29 2.65 4.75 0.00
N PRO A 30 2.28 3.45 0.01
CA PRO A 30 1.53 2.87 1.13
C PRO A 30 2.21 3.09 2.48
N THR A 31 3.54 2.97 2.54
CA THR A 31 4.33 3.19 3.77
C THR A 31 4.27 4.64 4.27
N LEU A 32 4.29 5.63 3.37
CA LEU A 32 4.16 7.03 3.78
C LEU A 32 2.77 7.28 4.37
N ILE A 33 1.72 6.80 3.71
CA ILE A 33 0.34 6.90 4.20
C ILE A 33 0.21 6.21 5.56
N GLN A 34 0.72 4.98 5.73
CA GLN A 34 0.72 4.30 7.03
C GLN A 34 1.39 5.15 8.11
N ARG A 35 2.55 5.75 7.84
CA ARG A 35 3.23 6.63 8.82
C ARG A 35 2.43 7.89 9.15
N LEU A 36 1.71 8.46 8.18
CA LEU A 36 0.91 9.67 8.40
C LEU A 36 -0.34 9.43 9.25
N PHE A 37 -0.93 8.23 9.15
CA PHE A 37 -2.16 7.86 9.86
C PHE A 37 -1.93 7.01 11.10
N ASN A 38 -0.73 6.48 11.29
CA ASN A 38 -0.31 5.94 12.58
C ASN A 38 -0.03 7.13 13.51
N PHE A 39 -1.07 7.56 14.22
CA PHE A 39 -0.93 8.38 15.41
C PHE A 39 -0.33 7.51 16.53
N ASP A 40 0.61 8.06 17.29
CA ASP A 40 1.06 7.47 18.56
C ASP A 40 -0.09 7.36 19.57
#